data_AF-A0A4Q3NAI7-F1
#
_entry.id   AF-A0A4Q3NAI7-F1
#
_cell.length_a   1.000
_cell.length_b   1.000
_cell.length_c   1.000
_cell.angle_alpha   90.00
_cell.angle_beta   90.00
_cell.angle_gamma   90.00
#
_symmetry.space_group_name_H-M   'P 1'
#
loop_
_entity.id
_entity.type
_entity.pdbx_description
1 polymer ?
#
loop_
_entity_poly.entity_id
_entity_poly.type
_entity_poly.pdbx_seq_one_letter_code
_entity_poly.pdbx_strand_id
1 'polypeptide(L)'
;MAAPKASPRTIVVAIGIVLLVVVFILAQRAKPAPDAALQEACVGGPLRAVEQREKALQDGYRINAVYDCIDKGSFEAVAQERARWEAANTPEAKAREAAERAKKIAQEQDAAAAKALTPEPYPEPAPLQMRALDVNTASAKELAEIAGISPATAQEIVQERSRGAFSSWTDLVNRVVGLSAAKNAVMASMGGLLVEGDSLPGVPPDPSLAAVPQ
;
A
#
# COMPACT_ATOMS: atom_id res chain seq x y z
N MET A 1 -81.81 -57.69 -33.66
CA MET A 1 -81.40 -56.33 -34.06
C MET A 1 -79.90 -56.34 -34.28
N ALA A 2 -79.43 -56.13 -35.52
CA ALA A 2 -78.01 -56.20 -35.86
C ALA A 2 -77.30 -54.92 -35.38
N ALA A 3 -76.21 -55.09 -34.61
CA ALA A 3 -75.39 -53.96 -34.16
C ALA A 3 -74.70 -53.29 -35.36
N PRO A 4 -74.70 -51.95 -35.47
CA PRO A 4 -74.01 -51.26 -36.56
C PRO A 4 -72.49 -51.51 -36.43
N LYS A 5 -71.88 -52.13 -37.44
CA LYS A 5 -70.42 -52.29 -37.52
C LYS A 5 -69.80 -50.90 -37.78
N ALA A 6 -69.04 -50.40 -36.80
CA ALA A 6 -68.30 -49.15 -36.95
C ALA A 6 -67.32 -49.26 -38.13
N SER A 7 -67.33 -48.26 -39.02
CA SER A 7 -66.39 -48.21 -40.15
C SER A 7 -64.95 -48.02 -39.66
N PRO A 8 -63.93 -48.49 -40.39
CA PRO A 8 -62.52 -48.32 -40.00
C PRO A 8 -62.12 -46.85 -39.80
N ARG A 9 -62.74 -45.91 -40.52
CA ARG A 9 -62.53 -44.46 -40.31
C ARG A 9 -63.01 -43.99 -38.94
N THR A 10 -64.17 -44.44 -38.49
CA THR A 10 -64.70 -44.14 -37.15
C THR A 10 -63.83 -44.70 -36.02
N ILE A 11 -63.23 -45.87 -36.22
CA ILE A 11 -62.34 -46.48 -35.22
C ILE A 11 -61.04 -45.68 -35.09
N VAL A 12 -60.42 -45.28 -36.21
CA VAL A 12 -59.18 -44.48 -36.19
C VAL A 12 -59.40 -43.10 -35.56
N VAL A 13 -60.52 -42.43 -35.86
CA VAL A 13 -60.87 -41.14 -35.26
C VAL A 13 -61.12 -41.29 -33.75
N ALA A 14 -61.83 -42.35 -33.33
CA ALA A 14 -62.08 -42.60 -31.90
C ALA A 14 -60.78 -42.87 -31.13
N ILE A 15 -59.85 -43.67 -31.68
CA ILE A 15 -58.55 -43.94 -31.07
C ILE A 15 -57.71 -42.65 -31.00
N GLY A 16 -57.70 -41.84 -32.06
CA GLY A 16 -57.00 -40.56 -32.09
C GLY A 16 -57.52 -39.57 -31.05
N ILE A 17 -58.85 -39.48 -30.88
CA ILE A 17 -59.48 -38.66 -29.84
C ILE A 17 -59.13 -39.18 -28.45
N VAL A 18 -59.20 -40.50 -28.21
CA VAL A 18 -58.83 -41.09 -26.93
C VAL A 18 -57.36 -40.85 -26.60
N LEU A 19 -56.45 -41.00 -27.57
CA LEU A 19 -55.03 -40.69 -27.38
C LEU A 19 -54.82 -39.20 -27.08
N LEU A 20 -55.48 -38.29 -27.80
CA LEU A 20 -55.41 -36.85 -27.52
C LEU A 20 -55.95 -36.51 -26.12
N VAL A 21 -57.06 -37.11 -25.71
CA VAL A 21 -57.63 -36.92 -24.37
C VAL A 21 -56.71 -37.47 -23.29
N VAL A 22 -56.11 -38.65 -23.49
CA VAL A 22 -55.14 -39.23 -22.56
C VAL A 22 -53.89 -38.36 -22.46
N VAL A 23 -53.33 -37.89 -23.58
CA VAL A 23 -52.19 -36.96 -23.60
C VAL A 23 -52.54 -35.65 -22.88
N PHE A 24 -53.73 -35.11 -23.08
CA PHE A 24 -54.21 -33.91 -22.41
C PHE A 24 -54.37 -34.13 -20.89
N ILE A 25 -54.91 -35.26 -20.45
CA ILE A 25 -55.04 -35.62 -19.03
C ILE A 25 -53.66 -35.80 -18.39
N LEU A 26 -52.71 -36.44 -19.08
CA LEU A 26 -51.33 -36.59 -18.60
C LEU A 26 -50.62 -35.23 -18.49
N ALA A 27 -50.85 -34.31 -19.42
CA ALA A 27 -50.30 -32.96 -19.39
C ALA A 27 -50.87 -32.08 -18.25
N GLN A 28 -52.14 -32.29 -17.86
CA GLN A 28 -52.74 -31.54 -16.74
C GLN A 28 -52.16 -31.90 -15.36
N ARG A 29 -51.49 -33.04 -15.20
CA ARG A 29 -50.88 -33.45 -13.92
C ARG A 29 -49.51 -32.82 -13.63
N ALA A 30 -48.99 -31.97 -14.53
CA ALA A 30 -47.63 -31.46 -14.44
C ALA A 30 -47.45 -30.13 -13.68
N LYS A 31 -48.51 -29.54 -13.09
CA LYS A 31 -48.38 -28.30 -12.31
C LYS A 31 -48.20 -28.64 -10.83
N PRO A 32 -47.05 -28.31 -10.20
CA PRO A 32 -46.89 -28.49 -8.77
C PRO A 32 -47.93 -27.66 -8.01
N ALA A 33 -48.45 -28.20 -6.91
CA ALA A 33 -49.30 -27.42 -6.01
C ALA A 33 -48.52 -26.18 -5.51
N PRO A 34 -49.17 -25.02 -5.31
CA PRO A 34 -48.50 -23.79 -4.87
C PRO A 34 -47.66 -23.97 -3.60
N ASP A 35 -48.06 -24.88 -2.72
CA ASP A 35 -47.31 -25.22 -1.50
C ASP A 35 -45.98 -25.94 -1.80
N ALA A 36 -45.93 -26.75 -2.86
CA ALA A 36 -44.70 -27.43 -3.27
C ALA A 36 -43.69 -26.45 -3.89
N ALA A 37 -44.18 -25.50 -4.71
CA ALA A 37 -43.33 -24.46 -5.29
C ALA A 37 -42.76 -23.50 -4.22
N LEU A 38 -43.54 -23.22 -3.16
CA LEU A 38 -43.08 -22.47 -2.00
C LEU A 38 -41.99 -23.23 -1.23
N GLN A 39 -42.20 -24.52 -0.94
CA GLN A 39 -41.23 -25.36 -0.21
C GLN A 39 -39.91 -25.58 -0.96
N GLU A 40 -39.95 -25.51 -2.29
CA GLU A 40 -38.75 -25.63 -3.12
C GLU A 40 -37.92 -24.34 -3.11
N ALA A 41 -38.58 -23.17 -3.13
CA ALA A 41 -37.92 -21.87 -3.22
C ALA A 41 -37.55 -21.26 -1.85
N CYS A 42 -38.22 -21.65 -0.77
CA CYS A 42 -38.18 -20.96 0.51
C CYS A 42 -37.65 -21.82 1.66
N VAL A 43 -37.03 -21.16 2.63
CA VAL A 43 -36.89 -21.67 4.00
C VAL A 43 -37.91 -20.97 4.89
N GLY A 44 -38.88 -21.72 5.41
CA GLY A 44 -39.97 -21.19 6.24
C GLY A 44 -41.10 -20.54 5.43
N GLY A 45 -41.95 -19.78 6.11
CA GLY A 45 -43.09 -19.07 5.50
C GLY A 45 -42.76 -17.64 5.06
N PRO A 46 -43.74 -16.93 4.46
CA PRO A 46 -43.57 -15.54 4.03
C PRO A 46 -43.23 -14.60 5.20
N LEU A 47 -42.25 -13.72 4.99
CA LEU A 47 -41.81 -12.66 5.88
C LEU A 47 -42.81 -11.50 5.83
N ARG A 48 -43.88 -11.55 6.63
CA ARG A 48 -44.97 -10.57 6.54
C ARG A 48 -44.57 -9.18 7.06
N ALA A 49 -43.73 -9.12 8.09
CA ALA A 49 -43.27 -7.87 8.67
C ALA A 49 -42.07 -7.29 7.92
N VAL A 50 -42.02 -5.96 7.77
CA VAL A 50 -40.87 -5.27 7.15
C VAL A 50 -39.58 -5.55 7.92
N GLU A 51 -39.65 -5.49 9.25
CA GLU A 51 -38.52 -5.77 10.14
C GLU A 51 -37.92 -7.17 9.92
N GLN A 52 -38.76 -8.19 9.66
CA GLN A 52 -38.28 -9.54 9.37
C GLN A 52 -37.52 -9.61 8.04
N ARG A 53 -37.98 -8.88 7.02
CA ARG A 53 -37.30 -8.79 5.72
C ARG A 53 -35.98 -8.04 5.84
N GLU A 54 -35.97 -6.91 6.53
CA GLU A 54 -34.77 -6.11 6.77
C GLU A 54 -33.73 -6.92 7.55
N LYS A 55 -34.16 -7.61 8.61
CA LYS A 55 -33.28 -8.49 9.38
C LYS A 55 -32.70 -9.62 8.52
N ALA A 56 -33.51 -10.27 7.69
CA ALA A 56 -33.02 -11.33 6.82
C ALA A 56 -31.97 -10.82 5.82
N LEU A 57 -32.18 -9.63 5.24
CA LEU A 57 -31.18 -9.00 4.36
C LEU A 57 -29.89 -8.64 5.12
N GLN A 58 -30.01 -8.12 6.34
CA GLN A 58 -28.86 -7.82 7.21
C GLN A 58 -28.09 -9.08 7.60
N ASP A 59 -28.79 -10.19 7.84
CA ASP A 59 -28.21 -11.49 8.17
C ASP A 59 -27.61 -12.19 6.92
N GLY A 60 -27.64 -11.54 5.75
CA GLY A 60 -27.03 -12.01 4.51
C GLY A 60 -27.92 -12.89 3.63
N TYR A 61 -29.21 -13.02 3.98
CA TYR A 61 -30.17 -13.80 3.19
C TYR A 61 -30.78 -12.96 2.06
N ARG A 62 -30.95 -13.58 0.89
CA ARG A 62 -31.77 -13.03 -0.20
C ARG A 62 -33.24 -13.37 0.05
N ILE A 63 -34.11 -12.45 -0.35
CA ILE A 63 -35.55 -12.63 -0.28
C ILE A 63 -36.09 -13.02 -1.66
N ASN A 64 -36.85 -14.11 -1.73
CA ASN A 64 -37.58 -14.46 -2.93
C ASN A 64 -38.77 -13.50 -3.12
N ALA A 65 -38.75 -12.70 -4.18
CA ALA A 65 -39.75 -11.67 -4.43
C ALA A 65 -41.15 -12.21 -4.78
N VAL A 66 -41.26 -13.47 -5.22
CA VAL A 66 -42.54 -14.10 -5.58
C VAL A 66 -43.28 -14.58 -4.34
N TYR A 67 -42.55 -15.07 -3.34
CA TYR A 67 -43.10 -15.71 -2.15
C TYR A 67 -42.85 -14.93 -0.84
N ASP A 68 -42.16 -13.78 -0.92
CA ASP A 68 -41.80 -12.95 0.23
C ASP A 68 -41.05 -13.71 1.33
N CYS A 69 -40.23 -14.70 0.98
CA CYS A 69 -39.60 -15.63 1.93
C CYS A 69 -38.06 -15.56 1.84
N ILE A 70 -37.36 -16.18 2.79
CA ILE A 70 -35.91 -16.42 2.66
C ILE A 70 -35.67 -17.42 1.52
N ASP A 71 -34.89 -17.00 0.52
CA ASP A 71 -34.46 -17.85 -0.59
C ASP A 71 -33.64 -19.04 -0.07
N LYS A 72 -34.04 -20.25 -0.47
CA LYS A 72 -33.41 -21.48 0.00
C LYS A 72 -31.93 -21.56 -0.36
N GLY A 73 -31.58 -21.17 -1.59
CA GLY A 73 -30.18 -21.14 -2.02
C GLY A 73 -29.34 -20.15 -1.20
N SER A 74 -29.89 -18.99 -0.87
CA SER A 74 -29.22 -18.02 -0.01
C SER A 74 -29.04 -18.53 1.42
N PHE A 75 -30.03 -19.25 1.96
CA PHE A 75 -29.93 -19.85 3.28
C PHE A 75 -28.80 -20.87 3.36
N GLU A 76 -28.73 -21.76 2.38
CA GLU A 76 -27.67 -22.76 2.27
C GLU A 76 -26.28 -22.12 2.09
N ALA A 77 -26.19 -21.05 1.29
CA ALA A 77 -24.93 -20.32 1.08
C ALA A 77 -24.40 -19.71 2.39
N VAL A 78 -25.25 -19.00 3.14
CA VAL A 78 -24.89 -18.40 4.44
C VAL A 78 -24.50 -19.48 5.45
N ALA A 79 -25.20 -20.62 5.46
CA ALA A 79 -24.87 -21.74 6.34
C ALA A 79 -23.48 -22.34 6.01
N GLN A 80 -23.16 -22.51 4.73
CA GLN A 80 -21.84 -23.00 4.31
C GLN A 80 -20.73 -22.01 4.65
N GLU A 81 -20.95 -20.71 4.45
CA GLU A 81 -19.98 -19.68 4.78
C GLU A 81 -19.70 -19.64 6.29
N ARG A 82 -20.75 -19.66 7.11
CA ARG A 82 -20.64 -19.76 8.56
C ARG A 82 -19.84 -20.99 8.97
N ALA A 83 -20.13 -22.16 8.41
CA ALA A 83 -19.40 -23.38 8.71
C ALA A 83 -17.91 -23.28 8.33
N ARG A 84 -17.58 -22.65 7.20
CA ARG A 84 -16.17 -22.39 6.80
C ARG A 84 -15.49 -21.44 7.78
N TRP A 85 -16.17 -20.37 8.19
CA TRP A 85 -15.65 -19.43 9.17
C TRP A 85 -15.41 -20.12 10.52
N GLU A 86 -16.36 -20.89 11.02
CA GLU A 86 -16.25 -21.64 12.28
C GLU A 86 -15.09 -22.65 12.23
N ALA A 87 -14.99 -23.41 11.12
CA ALA A 87 -13.90 -24.36 10.92
C ALA A 87 -12.51 -23.68 10.87
N ALA A 88 -12.42 -22.48 10.31
CA ALA A 88 -11.19 -21.69 10.31
C ALA A 88 -10.91 -21.01 11.66
N ASN A 89 -11.94 -20.79 12.49
CA ASN A 89 -11.84 -20.02 13.74
C ASN A 89 -11.73 -20.87 15.01
N THR A 90 -11.57 -22.19 14.89
CA THR A 90 -11.37 -23.06 16.05
C THR A 90 -10.11 -22.66 16.84
N PRO A 91 -10.09 -22.89 18.17
CA PRO A 91 -8.89 -22.66 18.98
C PRO A 91 -7.66 -23.38 18.40
N GLU A 92 -7.83 -24.59 17.89
CA GLU A 92 -6.77 -25.40 17.30
C GLU A 92 -6.27 -24.80 15.97
N ALA A 93 -7.15 -24.35 15.09
CA ALA A 93 -6.76 -23.71 13.83
C ALA A 93 -6.00 -22.40 14.08
N LYS A 94 -6.52 -21.56 14.99
CA LYS A 94 -5.85 -20.32 15.41
C LYS A 94 -4.50 -20.59 16.07
N ALA A 95 -4.39 -21.63 16.89
CA ALA A 95 -3.13 -22.02 17.52
C ALA A 95 -2.10 -22.51 16.49
N ARG A 96 -2.53 -23.28 15.48
CA ARG A 96 -1.64 -23.73 14.38
C ARG A 96 -1.11 -22.54 13.57
N GLU A 97 -1.99 -21.62 13.18
CA GLU A 97 -1.60 -20.42 12.45
C GLU A 97 -0.68 -19.53 13.30
N ALA A 98 -0.98 -19.34 14.58
CA ALA A 98 -0.12 -18.61 15.51
C ALA A 98 1.26 -19.27 15.67
N ALA A 99 1.32 -20.59 15.77
CA ALA A 99 2.56 -21.34 15.86
C ALA A 99 3.39 -21.23 14.57
N GLU A 100 2.75 -21.25 13.40
CA GLU A 100 3.42 -21.04 12.11
C GLU A 100 3.97 -19.62 11.99
N ARG A 101 3.16 -18.60 12.34
CA ARG A 101 3.62 -17.21 12.38
C ARG A 101 4.79 -17.02 13.34
N ALA A 102 4.75 -17.62 14.53
CA ALA A 102 5.84 -17.57 15.48
C ALA A 102 7.13 -18.19 14.93
N LYS A 103 7.05 -19.32 14.21
CA LYS A 103 8.20 -19.92 13.52
C LYS A 103 8.78 -19.00 12.46
N LYS A 104 7.92 -18.36 11.65
CA LYS A 104 8.36 -17.43 10.61
C LYS A 104 9.08 -16.22 11.22
N ILE A 105 8.52 -15.63 12.28
CA ILE A 105 9.15 -14.51 13.00
C ILE A 105 10.52 -14.94 13.54
N ALA A 106 10.63 -16.13 14.15
CA ALA A 106 11.91 -16.63 14.65
C ALA A 106 12.93 -16.79 13.52
N GLN A 107 12.54 -17.38 12.38
CA GLN A 107 13.41 -17.52 11.21
C GLN A 107 13.85 -16.17 10.63
N GLU A 108 12.95 -15.19 10.57
CA GLU A 108 13.26 -13.82 10.12
C GLU A 108 14.24 -13.12 11.07
N GLN A 109 14.06 -13.32 12.39
CA GLN A 109 14.98 -12.81 13.41
C GLN A 109 16.36 -13.47 13.32
N ASP A 110 16.42 -14.79 13.14
CA ASP A 110 17.67 -15.53 12.96
C ASP A 110 18.41 -15.07 11.69
N ALA A 111 17.68 -14.88 10.60
CA ALA A 111 18.23 -14.35 9.34
C ALA A 111 18.73 -12.90 9.49
N ALA A 112 17.98 -12.07 10.21
CA ALA A 112 18.39 -10.70 10.50
C ALA A 112 19.63 -10.65 11.39
N ALA A 113 19.70 -11.50 12.42
CA ALA A 113 20.87 -11.64 13.29
C ALA A 113 22.09 -12.12 12.50
N ALA A 114 21.93 -13.12 11.62
CA ALA A 114 23.00 -13.58 10.74
C ALA A 114 23.51 -12.48 9.81
N LYS A 115 22.61 -11.67 9.24
CA LYS A 115 22.97 -10.51 8.42
C LYS A 115 23.68 -9.41 9.21
N ALA A 116 23.30 -9.18 10.47
CA ALA A 116 23.97 -8.21 11.34
C ALA A 116 25.40 -8.64 11.70
N LEU A 117 25.67 -9.95 11.75
CA LEU A 117 26.98 -10.51 12.04
C LEU A 117 27.92 -10.52 10.83
N THR A 118 27.42 -10.27 9.62
CA THR A 118 28.27 -10.00 8.46
C THR A 118 28.56 -8.51 8.40
N PRO A 119 29.75 -8.03 8.82
CA PRO A 119 30.12 -6.65 8.57
C PRO A 119 30.14 -6.47 7.05
N GLU A 120 29.17 -5.72 6.55
CA GLU A 120 29.27 -5.17 5.21
C GLU A 120 30.64 -4.47 5.15
N PRO A 121 31.49 -4.74 4.15
CA PRO A 121 32.76 -4.04 4.03
C PRO A 121 32.45 -2.54 3.95
N TYR A 122 32.67 -1.82 5.04
CA TYR A 122 32.67 -0.37 5.00
C TYR A 122 33.78 -0.01 4.00
N PRO A 123 33.47 0.70 2.90
CA PRO A 123 34.54 1.24 2.09
C PRO A 123 35.41 2.08 3.03
N GLU A 124 36.72 1.82 3.08
CA GLU A 124 37.64 2.70 3.81
C GLU A 124 37.32 4.14 3.38
N PRO A 125 37.08 5.07 4.31
CA PRO A 125 36.75 6.44 3.94
C PRO A 125 37.89 6.97 3.08
N ALA A 126 37.56 7.41 1.87
CA ALA A 126 38.53 8.05 0.98
C ALA A 126 39.20 9.20 1.75
N PRO A 127 40.53 9.39 1.62
CA PRO A 127 41.23 10.44 2.35
C PRO A 127 40.61 11.79 2.03
N LEU A 128 40.18 12.52 3.07
CA LEU A 128 39.67 13.88 2.94
C LEU A 128 40.83 14.78 2.47
N GLN A 129 40.74 15.25 1.23
CA GLN A 129 41.71 16.19 0.67
C GLN A 129 41.28 17.62 1.05
N MET A 130 42.01 18.27 1.95
CA MET A 130 41.82 19.71 2.18
C MET A 130 42.19 20.49 0.92
N ARG A 131 41.30 21.36 0.48
CA ARG A 131 41.58 22.31 -0.59
C ARG A 131 41.74 23.71 0.01
N ALA A 132 42.98 24.17 0.11
CA ALA A 132 43.25 25.55 0.49
C ALA A 132 42.88 26.49 -0.67
N LEU A 133 42.12 27.54 -0.38
CA LEU A 133 41.54 28.44 -1.36
C LEU A 133 41.81 29.88 -0.98
N ASP A 134 42.41 30.62 -1.91
CA ASP A 134 42.68 32.04 -1.70
C ASP A 134 41.44 32.89 -2.00
N VAL A 135 41.09 33.78 -1.08
CA VAL A 135 39.91 34.66 -1.14
C VAL A 135 39.89 35.57 -2.37
N ASN A 136 41.06 35.93 -2.91
CA ASN A 136 41.18 36.83 -4.05
C ASN A 136 41.03 36.09 -5.39
N THR A 137 41.11 34.75 -5.42
CA THR A 137 41.09 33.95 -6.65
C THR A 137 39.96 32.92 -6.73
N ALA A 138 39.53 32.35 -5.60
CA ALA A 138 38.52 31.29 -5.56
C ALA A 138 37.16 31.73 -6.12
N SER A 139 36.43 30.83 -6.78
CA SER A 139 35.06 31.12 -7.23
C SER A 139 34.08 31.17 -6.06
N ALA A 140 32.93 31.81 -6.25
CA ALA A 140 31.87 31.82 -5.22
C ALA A 140 31.40 30.41 -4.85
N LYS A 141 31.43 29.46 -5.80
CA LYS A 141 31.08 28.06 -5.54
C LYS A 141 32.10 27.41 -4.60
N GLU A 142 33.39 27.53 -4.93
CA GLU A 142 34.48 26.98 -4.12
C GLU A 142 34.52 27.59 -2.72
N LEU A 143 34.29 28.90 -2.61
CA LEU A 143 34.20 29.58 -1.31
C LEU A 143 33.03 29.06 -0.46
N ALA A 144 31.87 28.77 -1.06
CA ALA A 144 30.71 28.25 -0.35
C ALA A 144 30.87 26.80 0.14
N GLU A 145 31.89 26.09 -0.33
CA GLU A 145 32.25 24.75 0.16
C GLU A 145 33.11 24.81 1.44
N ILE A 146 33.66 25.98 1.79
CA ILE A 146 34.48 26.17 2.99
C ILE A 146 33.58 26.31 4.23
N ALA A 147 33.90 25.54 5.28
CA ALA A 147 33.21 25.63 6.56
C ALA A 147 33.20 27.07 7.10
N GLY A 148 32.04 27.58 7.53
CA GLY A 148 31.90 28.95 8.02
C GLY A 148 31.65 30.01 6.94
N ILE A 149 31.68 29.65 5.66
CA ILE A 149 31.29 30.53 4.55
C ILE A 149 29.94 30.07 3.99
N SER A 150 28.91 30.91 4.13
CA SER A 150 27.61 30.64 3.48
C SER A 150 27.64 31.02 2.00
N PRO A 151 26.73 30.49 1.15
CA PRO A 151 26.62 30.94 -0.24
C PRO A 151 26.42 32.46 -0.39
N ALA A 152 25.71 33.09 0.55
CA ALA A 152 25.55 34.54 0.57
C ALA A 152 26.87 35.26 0.89
N THR A 153 27.62 34.76 1.87
CA THR A 153 28.95 35.28 2.24
C THR A 153 29.94 35.10 1.09
N ALA A 154 29.91 33.97 0.38
CA ALA A 154 30.75 33.74 -0.79
C ALA A 154 30.47 34.76 -1.92
N GLN A 155 29.21 35.10 -2.16
CA GLN A 155 28.85 36.15 -3.12
C GLN A 155 29.30 37.54 -2.65
N GLU A 156 29.14 37.85 -1.36
CA GLU A 156 29.63 39.09 -0.75
C GLU A 156 31.14 39.25 -0.92
N ILE A 157 31.92 38.19 -0.66
CA ILE A 157 33.38 38.16 -0.88
C ILE A 157 33.74 38.51 -2.33
N VAL A 158 33.06 37.88 -3.31
CA VAL A 158 33.32 38.12 -4.74
C VAL A 158 32.96 39.56 -5.12
N GLN A 159 31.86 40.10 -4.59
CA GLN A 159 31.45 41.47 -4.81
C GLN A 159 32.44 42.46 -4.20
N GLU A 160 32.89 42.23 -2.97
CA GLU A 160 33.84 43.10 -2.29
C GLU A 160 35.20 43.11 -2.98
N ARG A 161 35.78 41.94 -3.32
CA ARG A 161 37.08 41.91 -4.02
C ARG A 161 37.06 42.55 -5.40
N SER A 162 35.90 42.65 -6.04
CA SER A 162 35.76 43.37 -7.32
C SER A 162 36.04 44.88 -7.19
N ARG A 163 35.91 45.43 -5.98
CA ARG A 163 36.23 46.83 -5.65
C ARG A 163 37.71 47.04 -5.29
N GLY A 164 38.44 45.93 -5.07
CA GLY A 164 39.84 45.89 -4.68
C GLY A 164 40.14 44.60 -3.93
N ALA A 165 41.29 43.96 -4.23
CA ALA A 165 41.71 42.73 -3.57
C ALA A 165 41.81 42.91 -2.04
N PHE A 166 41.60 41.83 -1.30
CA PHE A 166 41.80 41.82 0.14
C PHE A 166 43.28 41.74 0.46
N SER A 167 43.80 42.71 1.21
CA SER A 167 45.23 42.76 1.54
C SER A 167 45.60 42.02 2.83
N SER A 168 44.60 41.66 3.64
CA SER A 168 44.80 40.96 4.91
C SER A 168 43.48 40.39 5.43
N TRP A 169 43.56 39.48 6.41
CA TRP A 169 42.41 39.02 7.16
C TRP A 169 41.63 40.14 7.85
N THR A 170 42.31 41.15 8.38
CA THR A 170 41.67 42.32 8.98
C THR A 170 40.84 43.10 7.95
N ASP A 171 41.34 43.25 6.72
CA ASP A 171 40.60 43.89 5.64
C ASP A 171 39.37 43.05 5.24
N LEU A 172 39.54 41.74 5.10
CA LEU A 172 38.48 40.81 4.77
C LEU A 172 37.32 40.86 5.78
N VAL A 173 37.59 40.71 7.08
CA VAL A 173 36.55 40.68 8.13
C VAL A 173 35.87 42.03 8.33
N ASN A 174 36.56 43.14 8.00
CA ASN A 174 35.99 44.48 8.08
C ASN A 174 35.04 44.78 6.91
N ARG A 175 35.29 44.19 5.73
CA ARG A 175 34.51 44.43 4.51
C ARG A 175 33.38 43.43 4.31
N VAL A 176 33.54 42.20 4.81
CA VAL A 176 32.58 41.11 4.61
C VAL A 176 31.84 40.84 5.91
N VAL A 177 30.56 41.23 5.96
CA VAL A 177 29.69 41.11 7.13
C VAL A 177 29.58 39.66 7.59
N GLY A 178 29.46 38.71 6.64
CA GLY A 178 29.40 37.29 6.95
C GLY A 178 30.62 36.72 7.70
N LEU A 179 31.75 37.41 7.65
CA LEU A 179 32.99 37.04 8.34
C LEU A 179 33.34 37.94 9.53
N SER A 180 32.54 38.98 9.81
CA SER A 180 32.79 39.90 10.92
C SER A 180 32.64 39.24 12.30
N ALA A 181 31.85 38.17 12.40
CA ALA A 181 31.81 37.31 13.57
C ALA A 181 33.08 36.45 13.65
N ALA A 182 33.84 36.58 14.74
CA ALA A 182 35.09 35.85 14.95
C ALA A 182 34.98 34.33 14.70
N LYS A 183 33.86 33.72 15.12
CA LYS A 183 33.59 32.29 14.88
C LYS A 183 33.64 31.91 13.40
N ASN A 184 33.06 32.74 12.52
CA ASN A 184 33.00 32.44 11.09
C ASN A 184 34.37 32.59 10.43
N ALA A 185 35.14 33.63 10.79
CA ALA A 185 36.50 33.80 10.31
C ALA A 185 37.43 32.66 10.76
N VAL A 186 37.33 32.23 12.02
CA VAL A 186 38.07 31.08 12.56
C VAL A 186 37.71 29.80 11.80
N MET A 187 36.41 29.52 11.65
CA MET A 187 35.95 28.33 10.92
C MET A 187 36.38 28.36 9.45
N ALA A 188 36.35 29.52 8.79
CA ALA A 188 36.78 29.67 7.41
C ALA A 188 38.29 29.41 7.25
N SER A 189 39.12 29.96 8.16
CA SER A 189 40.56 29.72 8.17
C SER A 189 40.88 28.25 8.41
N MET A 190 40.27 27.63 9.43
CA MET A 190 40.41 26.20 9.68
C MET A 190 39.87 25.35 8.51
N GLY A 191 38.84 25.82 7.81
CA GLY A 191 38.30 25.17 6.60
C GLY A 191 39.16 25.34 5.35
N GLY A 192 40.26 26.09 5.41
CA GLY A 192 41.20 26.27 4.30
C GLY A 192 41.06 27.57 3.51
N LEU A 193 40.29 28.56 3.97
CA LEU A 193 40.33 29.91 3.39
C LEU A 193 41.69 30.56 3.69
N LEU A 194 42.28 31.20 2.68
CA LEU A 194 43.52 31.96 2.77
C LEU A 194 43.30 33.39 2.26
N VAL A 195 44.13 34.33 2.71
CA VAL A 195 44.23 35.69 2.17
C VAL A 195 45.67 35.96 1.78
N GLU A 196 45.93 36.11 0.48
CA GLU A 196 47.29 36.20 -0.07
C GLU A 196 48.17 35.01 0.33
N GLY A 197 47.57 33.82 0.37
CA GLY A 197 48.24 32.57 0.79
C GLY A 197 48.35 32.36 2.30
N ASP A 198 47.98 33.34 3.14
CA ASP A 198 48.07 33.25 4.59
C ASP A 198 46.74 32.85 5.25
N SER A 199 46.80 31.95 6.21
CA SER A 199 45.70 31.67 7.15
C SER A 199 45.55 32.78 8.20
N LEU A 200 44.42 32.82 8.89
CA LEU A 200 44.24 33.75 10.01
C LEU A 200 45.32 33.47 11.09
N PRO A 201 46.00 34.48 11.65
CA PRO A 201 47.09 34.27 12.60
C PRO A 201 46.70 33.40 13.79
N GLY A 202 47.46 32.32 14.01
CA GLY A 202 47.20 31.35 15.09
C GLY A 202 46.07 30.35 14.80
N VAL A 203 45.50 30.35 13.59
CA VAL A 203 44.40 29.49 13.18
C VAL A 203 44.73 28.82 11.84
N PRO A 204 45.65 27.84 11.82
CA PRO A 204 46.01 27.14 10.59
C PRO A 204 44.82 26.29 10.07
N PRO A 205 44.84 25.89 8.78
CA PRO A 205 43.87 24.94 8.24
C PRO A 205 43.86 23.63 9.03
N ASP A 206 42.66 23.12 9.34
CA ASP A 206 42.39 21.89 10.08
C ASP A 206 41.79 20.84 9.12
N PRO A 207 42.50 19.73 8.84
CA PRO A 207 42.02 18.67 7.96
C PRO A 207 40.70 18.01 8.38
N SER A 208 40.33 18.10 9.65
CA SER A 208 39.03 17.61 10.12
C SER A 208 37.85 18.46 9.64
N LEU A 209 38.10 19.69 9.19
CA LEU A 209 37.10 20.59 8.61
C LEU A 209 37.17 20.66 7.08
N ALA A 210 37.98 19.80 6.45
CA ALA A 210 38.00 19.66 5.00
C ALA A 210 36.58 19.42 4.49
N ALA A 211 36.19 20.14 3.44
CA ALA A 211 34.89 19.97 2.82
C ALA A 211 34.67 18.49 2.47
N VAL A 212 33.53 17.94 2.92
CA VAL A 212 33.06 16.65 2.41
C VAL A 212 32.73 16.88 0.94
N PRO A 213 33.39 16.20 -0.02
CA PRO A 213 32.99 16.29 -1.41
C PRO A 213 31.51 15.88 -1.52
N GLN A 214 30.68 16.79 -2.06
CA GLN A 214 29.27 16.52 -2.40
C GLN A 214 29.18 15.64 -3.64
#